data_AF-A0A2U3K8L9-F1
#
_entry.id   AF-A0A2U3K8L9-F1
#
_cell.length_a   1.000
_cell.length_b   1.000
_cell.length_c   1.000
_cell.angle_alpha   90.00
_cell.angle_beta   90.00
_cell.angle_gamma   90.00
#
_symmetry.space_group_name_H-M   'P 1'
#
loop_
_entity.id
_entity.type
_entity.pdbx_description
1 polymer ?
#
loop_
_entity_poly.entity_id
_entity_poly.type
_entity_poly.pdbx_seq_one_letter_code
_entity_poly.pdbx_strand_id
1 'polypeptide(L)'
;MRALTKAQRAAILERLQHNHRYSAVVAYQGKHIEKEALEFASVLEEAGWIVSGPYVNENICAEGIEIGIGDPISACPSAHLLLEVLISAGLSAKVVKTAEPLPSAFPGSCSLQLGRLRSGN
;
A
#
# COMPACT_ATOMS: atom_id res chain seq x y z
N MET A 1 0.43 -1.42 -13.16
CA MET A 1 -0.84 -1.39 -12.41
C MET A 1 -1.85 -0.57 -13.19
N ARG A 2 -3.14 -0.67 -12.90
CA ARG A 2 -4.18 0.22 -13.45
C ARG A 2 -4.84 0.96 -12.29
N ALA A 3 -5.44 2.11 -12.57
CA ALA A 3 -6.28 2.85 -11.62
C ALA A 3 -7.37 1.97 -11.01
N LEU A 4 -7.78 2.29 -9.78
CA LEU A 4 -8.84 1.56 -9.08
C LEU A 4 -10.18 1.77 -9.79
N THR A 5 -10.97 0.70 -9.91
CA THR A 5 -12.37 0.86 -10.33
C THR A 5 -13.19 1.44 -9.18
N LYS A 6 -14.34 2.08 -9.49
CA LYS A 6 -15.26 2.59 -8.46
C LYS A 6 -15.68 1.52 -7.45
N ALA A 7 -15.91 0.30 -7.91
CA ALA A 7 -16.30 -0.82 -7.06
C ALA A 7 -15.16 -1.23 -6.11
N GLN A 8 -13.92 -1.28 -6.60
CA GLN A 8 -12.75 -1.58 -5.78
C GLN A 8 -12.52 -0.50 -4.73
N ARG A 9 -12.61 0.77 -5.12
CA ARG A 9 -12.52 1.91 -4.20
C ARG A 9 -13.55 1.81 -3.09
N ALA A 10 -14.82 1.58 -3.42
CA ALA A 10 -15.89 1.44 -2.44
C ALA A 10 -15.64 0.27 -1.47
N ALA A 11 -15.24 -0.89 -1.98
CA ALA A 11 -14.95 -2.06 -1.15
C ALA A 11 -13.76 -1.83 -0.19
N ILE A 12 -12.72 -1.13 -0.65
CA ILE A 12 -11.57 -0.76 0.19
C ILE A 12 -12.02 0.19 1.30
N LEU A 13 -12.76 1.24 0.95
CA LEU A 13 -13.25 2.23 1.92
C LEU A 13 -14.12 1.60 2.99
N GLU A 14 -15.13 0.82 2.59
CA GLU A 14 -16.08 0.18 3.52
C GLU A 14 -15.36 -0.67 4.57
N ARG A 15 -14.35 -1.44 4.15
CA ARG A 15 -13.61 -2.34 5.05
C ARG A 15 -12.59 -1.62 5.92
N LEU A 16 -12.08 -0.49 5.46
CA LEU A 16 -11.02 0.25 6.17
C LEU A 16 -11.56 1.40 7.03
N GLN A 17 -12.77 1.91 6.80
CA GLN A 17 -13.29 3.16 7.41
C GLN A 17 -13.38 3.18 8.93
N HIS A 18 -13.14 2.05 9.61
CA HIS A 18 -13.20 1.94 11.07
C HIS A 18 -11.83 1.76 11.72
N ASN A 19 -10.74 1.86 10.94
CA ASN A 19 -9.40 1.51 11.38
C ASN A 19 -8.45 2.72 11.50
N HIS A 20 -8.93 3.79 12.15
CA HIS A 20 -8.25 5.10 12.18
C HIS A 20 -6.93 5.14 12.95
N ARG A 21 -6.64 4.09 13.72
CA ARG A 21 -5.39 3.96 14.47
C ARG A 21 -4.18 3.55 13.61
N TYR A 22 -4.42 3.18 12.35
CA TYR A 22 -3.36 2.67 11.49
C TYR A 22 -2.79 3.75 10.57
N SER A 23 -1.53 3.56 10.22
CA SER A 23 -0.78 4.46 9.36
C SER A 23 -0.11 3.70 8.22
N ALA A 24 0.02 4.38 7.09
CA ALA A 24 0.66 3.85 5.89
C ALA A 24 1.62 4.88 5.27
N VAL A 25 2.77 4.39 4.80
CA VAL A 25 3.66 5.15 3.91
C VAL A 25 3.41 4.66 2.49
N VAL A 26 3.02 5.54 1.57
CA VAL A 26 2.85 5.17 0.16
C VAL A 26 4.12 5.55 -0.61
N ALA A 27 4.68 4.61 -1.35
CA ALA A 27 5.85 4.85 -2.19
C ALA A 27 5.73 4.13 -3.53
N TYR A 28 6.34 4.69 -4.57
CA TYR A 28 6.20 4.19 -5.93
C TYR A 28 7.47 4.36 -6.78
N GLN A 29 7.55 3.59 -7.88
CA GLN A 29 8.59 3.72 -8.90
C GLN A 29 7.98 4.03 -10.27
N GLY A 30 8.37 5.18 -10.85
CA GLY A 30 8.05 5.57 -12.23
C GLY A 30 6.79 6.43 -12.41
N LYS A 31 6.83 7.35 -13.38
CA LYS A 31 5.79 8.36 -13.65
C LYS A 31 4.40 7.80 -13.94
N HIS A 32 4.33 6.61 -14.53
CA HIS A 32 3.05 5.97 -14.86
C HIS A 32 2.33 5.32 -13.67
N ILE A 33 2.94 5.34 -12.47
CA ILE A 33 2.38 4.76 -11.24
C ILE A 33 2.12 5.85 -10.19
N GLU A 34 2.61 7.07 -10.42
CA GLU A 34 2.40 8.23 -9.53
C GLU A 34 0.90 8.50 -9.31
N LYS A 35 0.11 8.47 -10.38
CA LYS A 35 -1.33 8.74 -10.30
C LYS A 35 -2.05 7.67 -9.47
N GLU A 36 -1.71 6.41 -9.69
CA GLU A 36 -2.24 5.28 -8.93
C GLU A 36 -1.83 5.35 -7.46
N ALA A 37 -0.58 5.76 -7.17
CA ALA A 37 -0.11 5.95 -5.81
C ALA A 37 -0.86 7.09 -5.10
N LEU A 38 -1.13 8.20 -5.80
CA LEU A 38 -1.96 9.30 -5.30
C LEU A 38 -3.40 8.86 -5.04
N GLU A 39 -3.98 8.08 -5.95
CA GLU A 39 -5.33 7.53 -5.78
C GLU A 39 -5.40 6.62 -4.54
N PHE A 40 -4.43 5.72 -4.36
CA PHE A 40 -4.36 4.85 -3.19
C PHE A 40 -4.19 5.63 -1.89
N ALA A 41 -3.32 6.63 -1.87
CA ALA A 41 -3.13 7.49 -0.70
C ALA A 41 -4.45 8.16 -0.30
N SER A 42 -5.16 8.75 -1.27
CA SER A 42 -6.46 9.40 -1.03
C SER A 42 -7.52 8.44 -0.50
N VAL A 43 -7.57 7.20 -0.99
CA VAL A 43 -8.52 6.19 -0.50
C VAL A 43 -8.23 5.79 0.96
N LEU A 44 -6.96 5.69 1.34
CA LEU A 44 -6.58 5.37 2.72
C LEU A 44 -6.90 6.52 3.68
N GLU A 45 -6.64 7.76 3.27
CA GLU A 45 -7.02 8.96 4.03
C GLU A 45 -8.53 9.05 4.23
N GLU A 46 -9.33 8.78 3.19
CA GLU A 46 -10.79 8.75 3.29
C GLU A 46 -11.29 7.61 4.19
N ALA A 47 -10.57 6.49 4.25
CA ALA A 47 -10.80 5.43 5.23
C ALA A 47 -10.33 5.78 6.66
N GLY A 48 -9.79 6.98 6.87
CA GLY A 48 -9.35 7.50 8.16
C GLY A 48 -7.95 7.04 8.59
N TRP A 49 -7.14 6.50 7.67
CA TRP A 49 -5.75 6.14 7.97
C TRP A 49 -4.85 7.37 7.96
N ILE A 50 -3.80 7.35 8.76
CA ILE A 50 -2.74 8.37 8.69
C ILE A 50 -1.81 8.00 7.54
N VAL A 51 -1.81 8.80 6.48
CA VAL A 51 -0.99 8.56 5.29
C VAL A 51 0.19 9.52 5.23
N SER A 52 1.33 9.00 4.79
CA SER A 52 2.49 9.79 4.40
C SER A 52 2.92 9.40 2.99
N GLY A 53 3.27 10.38 2.16
CA GLY A 53 3.51 10.19 0.74
C GLY A 53 2.29 10.53 -0.13
N PRO A 54 2.28 10.15 -1.42
CA PRO A 54 3.20 9.20 -2.06
C PRO A 54 4.60 9.75 -2.37
N TYR A 55 5.64 8.91 -2.23
CA TYR A 55 7.04 9.27 -2.54
C TYR A 55 7.60 8.48 -3.73
N VAL A 56 8.36 9.14 -4.62
CA VAL A 56 9.20 8.44 -5.60
C VAL A 56 10.35 7.76 -4.85
N ASN A 57 10.52 6.46 -5.03
CA ASN A 57 11.65 5.72 -4.49
C ASN A 57 12.23 4.81 -5.57
N GLU A 58 13.45 5.12 -6.01
CA GLU A 58 14.16 4.40 -7.08
C GLU A 58 14.55 2.97 -6.67
N ASN A 59 14.65 2.70 -5.36
CA ASN A 59 14.98 1.37 -4.81
C ASN A 59 13.77 0.42 -4.75
N ILE A 60 12.56 0.88 -5.09
CA ILE A 60 11.37 0.01 -5.12
C ILE A 60 11.40 -0.86 -6.37
N CYS A 61 11.61 -2.16 -6.19
CA CYS A 61 11.46 -3.19 -7.21
C CYS A 61 10.17 -4.01 -7.00
N ALA A 62 9.03 -3.34 -6.84
CA ALA A 62 7.75 -4.01 -6.59
C ALA A 62 7.10 -4.49 -7.90
N GLU A 63 6.65 -5.74 -7.92
CA GLU A 63 5.83 -6.29 -9.01
C GLU A 63 4.35 -6.29 -8.61
N GLY A 64 3.72 -5.11 -8.60
CA GLY A 64 2.34 -4.94 -8.13
C GLY A 64 2.25 -4.15 -6.83
N ILE A 65 1.27 -4.49 -5.97
CA ILE A 65 1.12 -3.88 -4.65
C ILE A 65 1.86 -4.76 -3.65
N GLU A 66 2.91 -4.23 -3.04
CA GLU A 66 3.65 -4.89 -1.98
C GLU A 66 3.43 -4.14 -0.67
N ILE A 67 3.11 -4.87 0.38
CA ILE A 67 2.97 -4.33 1.73
C ILE A 67 4.25 -4.67 2.48
N GLY A 68 5.14 -3.70 2.54
CA GLY A 68 6.38 -3.75 3.27
C GLY A 68 6.18 -3.72 4.79
N ILE A 69 6.77 -4.70 5.48
CA ILE A 69 6.90 -4.73 6.94
C ILE A 69 8.37 -4.96 7.34
N GLY A 70 8.78 -4.38 8.48
CA GLY A 70 10.16 -4.48 8.95
C GLY A 70 10.54 -5.88 9.44
N ASP A 71 9.61 -6.56 10.11
CA ASP A 71 9.77 -7.94 10.58
C ASP A 71 8.56 -8.80 10.17
N PRO A 72 8.72 -9.75 9.23
CA PRO A 72 7.67 -10.68 8.83
C PRO A 72 7.19 -11.63 9.92
N ILE A 73 7.99 -11.81 10.97
CA ILE A 73 7.68 -12.73 12.09
C ILE A 73 6.83 -12.00 13.14
N SER A 74 6.87 -10.67 13.16
CA SER A 74 6.05 -9.84 14.05
C SER A 74 4.65 -9.63 13.47
N ALA A 75 3.63 -9.62 14.33
CA ALA A 75 2.30 -9.23 13.92
C ALA A 75 2.27 -7.73 13.52
N CYS A 76 2.08 -7.42 12.22
CA CYS A 76 1.64 -6.08 11.72
C CYS A 76 0.13 -6.21 11.41
N PRO A 77 -0.79 -5.94 12.35
CA PRO A 77 -2.24 -6.05 12.11
C PRO A 77 -2.70 -5.17 10.94
N SER A 78 -2.10 -4.00 10.78
CA SER A 78 -2.33 -3.08 9.66
C SER A 78 -1.94 -3.70 8.31
N ALA A 79 -0.84 -4.45 8.23
CA ALA A 79 -0.43 -5.10 6.97
C ALA A 79 -1.38 -6.25 6.61
N HIS A 80 -1.76 -7.06 7.61
CA HIS A 80 -2.70 -8.16 7.39
C HIS A 80 -4.06 -7.64 6.94
N LEU A 81 -4.59 -6.60 7.60
CA LEU A 81 -5.82 -5.96 7.20
C LEU A 81 -5.75 -5.41 5.77
N LEU A 82 -4.67 -4.69 5.41
CA LEU A 82 -4.47 -4.20 4.05
C LEU A 82 -4.42 -5.35 3.04
N LEU A 83 -3.68 -6.42 3.34
CA LEU A 83 -3.57 -7.59 2.47
C LEU A 83 -4.96 -8.21 2.20
N GLU A 84 -5.71 -8.48 3.26
CA GLU A 84 -7.05 -9.06 3.17
C GLU A 84 -8.01 -8.17 2.36
N VAL A 85 -8.01 -6.86 2.63
CA VAL A 85 -8.86 -5.91 1.92
C VAL A 85 -8.51 -5.85 0.44
N LEU A 86 -7.22 -5.73 0.10
CA LEU A 86 -6.78 -5.66 -1.29
C LEU A 86 -7.13 -6.94 -2.06
N ILE A 87 -6.86 -8.12 -1.48
CA ILE A 87 -7.23 -9.40 -2.08
C ILE A 87 -8.75 -9.49 -2.27
N SER A 88 -9.54 -9.07 -1.29
CA SER A 88 -11.00 -9.09 -1.38
C SER A 88 -11.56 -8.12 -2.43
N ALA A 89 -10.85 -7.04 -2.72
CA ALA A 89 -11.14 -6.12 -3.81
C ALA A 89 -10.62 -6.63 -5.18
N GLY A 90 -10.11 -7.87 -5.24
CA GLY A 90 -9.59 -8.48 -6.47
C GLY A 90 -8.25 -7.91 -6.92
N LEU A 91 -7.47 -7.31 -6.01
CA LEU A 91 -6.14 -6.80 -6.29
C LEU A 91 -5.08 -7.84 -5.89
N SER A 92 -4.07 -7.99 -6.73
CA SER A 92 -2.90 -8.80 -6.38
C SER A 92 -2.02 -8.01 -5.42
N ALA A 93 -1.95 -8.48 -4.18
CA ALA A 93 -1.10 -7.90 -3.14
C ALA A 93 -0.36 -9.02 -2.39
N LYS A 94 0.82 -8.70 -1.86
CA LYS A 94 1.58 -9.60 -0.97
C LYS A 94 2.32 -8.80 0.09
N VAL A 95 2.62 -9.44 1.20
CA VAL A 95 3.48 -8.87 2.25
C VAL A 95 4.93 -9.21 1.94
N VAL A 96 5.82 -8.23 2.08
CA VAL A 96 7.27 -8.38 1.85
C VAL A 96 8.06 -7.79 3.01
N LYS A 97 9.27 -8.30 3.22
CA LYS A 97 10.22 -7.67 4.14
C LYS A 97 10.82 -6.44 3.49
N THR A 98 10.71 -5.27 4.11
CA THR A 98 11.35 -4.05 3.59
C THR A 98 12.87 -4.12 3.77
N ALA A 99 13.63 -3.89 2.70
CA ALA A 99 15.09 -3.85 2.73
C ALA A 99 15.66 -2.62 3.47
N GLU A 100 14.91 -1.51 3.46
CA GLU A 100 15.22 -0.29 4.21
C GLU A 100 13.94 0.24 4.85
N PRO A 101 14.00 0.86 6.04
CA PRO A 101 12.86 1.61 6.55
C PRO A 101 12.56 2.73 5.56
N LEU A 102 11.39 2.69 4.90
CA LEU A 102 10.82 3.93 4.38
C LEU A 102 10.78 4.94 5.54
N PRO A 103 10.96 6.24 5.29
CA PRO A 103 11.03 7.24 6.36
C PRO A 103 9.83 7.09 7.29
N SER A 104 10.03 6.41 8.41
CA SER A 104 8.93 5.99 9.27
C SER A 104 8.67 7.13 10.23
N ALA A 105 7.53 7.78 10.11
CA ALA A 105 7.10 8.73 11.13
C ALA A 105 6.72 8.03 12.45
N PHE A 106 6.38 6.72 12.44
CA PHE A 106 5.89 6.03 13.64
C PHE A 106 6.25 4.52 13.72
N PRO A 107 6.62 4.00 14.91
CA PRO A 107 6.69 2.56 15.18
C PRO A 107 5.32 1.90 14.93
N GLY A 108 5.29 0.79 14.16
CA GLY A 108 4.05 0.04 13.86
C GLY A 108 3.32 0.45 12.57
N SER A 109 3.91 1.34 11.76
CA SER A 109 3.44 1.63 10.40
C SER A 109 3.82 0.50 9.45
N CYS A 110 2.98 0.21 8.45
CA CYS A 110 3.35 -0.68 7.34
C CYS A 110 3.48 0.17 6.05
N SER A 111 4.30 -0.28 5.10
CA SER A 111 4.69 0.48 3.90
C SER A 111 3.98 -0.06 2.66
N LEU A 112 3.26 0.77 1.91
CA LEU A 112 2.66 0.39 0.64
C LEU A 112 3.59 0.77 -0.51
N GLN A 113 4.12 -0.24 -1.19
CA GLN A 113 5.05 -0.10 -2.29
C GLN A 113 4.34 -0.48 -3.60
N LEU A 114 4.26 0.46 -4.52
CA LEU A 114 3.65 0.26 -5.84
C LEU A 114 4.74 0.24 -6.91
N GLY A 115 4.80 -0.82 -7.69
CA GLY A 115 5.68 -0.92 -8.84
C GLY A 115 5.03 -1.63 -10.02
N ARG A 116 5.70 -1.62 -11.17
CA ARG A 116 5.21 -2.34 -12.35
C ARG A 116 5.44 -3.83 -12.14
N LEU A 117 4.38 -4.64 -12.31
CA LEU A 117 4.57 -6.02 -12.77
C LEU A 117 5.44 -5.94 -14.02
N ARG A 118 6.65 -6.52 -13.99
CA ARG A 118 7.33 -6.84 -15.24
C ARG A 118 6.40 -7.81 -15.95
N SER A 119 5.79 -7.36 -17.04
CA SER A 119 5.25 -8.30 -18.02
C SER A 119 6.48 -9.03 -18.54
N GLY A 120 6.68 -10.26 -18.10
CA GLY A 120 7.76 -11.11 -18.59
C GLY A 120 7.72 -11.13 -20.12
N ASN A 121 8.89 -10.89 -20.72
CA ASN A 121 9.20 -11.42 -22.04
C ASN A 121 9.75 -12.84 -21.83
#